data_AF-A0A1Z8VXJ7-F1
#
_entry.id   AF-A0A1Z8VXJ7-F1
#
_cell.length_a   1.000
_cell.length_b   1.000
_cell.length_c   1.000
_cell.angle_alpha   90.00
_cell.angle_beta   90.00
_cell.angle_gamma   90.00
#
_symmetry.space_group_name_H-M   'P 1'
#
loop_
_entity.id
_entity.type
_entity.pdbx_description
1 polymer ?
#
loop_
_entity_poly.entity_id
_entity_poly.type
_entity_poly.pdbx_seq_one_letter_code
_entity_poly.pdbx_strand_id
1 'polypeptide(L)'
;MTVEQQEKIEEKTQEVSYEIEENPVQEEIRTNVQEETLVDNKEQTDELADYSDNVKKRINQLTAKRKQALEEADAAVKYAQQQKAENDKLKQQLDALDKGYINEYTNRVESQEDQVEKLFKEAHEAGDAKKMAEAQKIMARLAVEKERVRVQKARSEQAAQQPKEETQQQPQKQQPQKVEDLDPKLQRWMKDNQWFGSDMVMTGAAQGLHQQLVGSEGFDPTSEDYYTEVDKRMRDNFPNKFQDKRSNVQTVAPASPSGQIKSGRKKTVQLTPGQVAFANKMKIPLEKYAKEVAKIENRRA
;
A
#
# COMPACT_ATOMS: atom_id res chain seq x y z
N MET A 1 -23.05 -14.29 50.91
CA MET A 1 -23.63 -15.04 49.78
C MET A 1 -23.85 -14.06 48.64
N THR A 2 -23.19 -14.34 47.52
CA THR A 2 -23.44 -13.98 46.12
C THR A 2 -24.80 -13.37 45.76
N VAL A 3 -24.81 -12.34 44.89
CA VAL A 3 -25.21 -12.34 43.45
C VAL A 3 -25.02 -10.88 42.95
N GLU A 4 -23.93 -10.51 42.27
CA GLU A 4 -23.60 -10.60 40.83
C GLU A 4 -24.40 -9.64 39.91
N GLN A 5 -23.63 -8.72 39.31
CA GLN A 5 -24.01 -7.59 38.45
C GLN A 5 -24.27 -8.04 37.01
N GLN A 6 -25.08 -7.28 36.27
CA GLN A 6 -24.88 -7.07 34.83
C GLN A 6 -25.49 -5.73 34.39
N GLU A 7 -24.61 -4.80 34.05
CA GLU A 7 -24.88 -3.46 33.54
C GLU A 7 -24.81 -3.51 32.01
N LYS A 8 -25.86 -3.03 31.33
CA LYS A 8 -25.99 -2.98 29.87
C LYS A 8 -25.75 -1.54 29.42
N ILE A 9 -24.59 -1.27 28.84
CA ILE A 9 -24.26 0.03 28.22
C ILE A 9 -24.57 -0.07 26.73
N GLU A 10 -25.44 0.82 26.26
CA GLU A 10 -25.87 0.98 24.88
C GLU A 10 -25.11 2.17 24.28
N GLU A 11 -24.21 1.91 23.33
CA GLU A 11 -23.38 2.94 22.70
C GLU A 11 -24.02 3.37 21.37
N LYS A 12 -24.51 4.61 21.35
CA LYS A 12 -25.11 5.28 20.18
C LYS A 12 -24.03 6.11 19.49
N THR A 13 -23.53 5.65 18.34
CA THR A 13 -22.58 6.40 17.52
C THR A 13 -23.34 7.35 16.59
N GLN A 14 -23.05 8.64 16.67
CA GLN A 14 -23.53 9.69 15.76
C GLN A 14 -22.57 9.83 14.58
N GLU A 15 -23.10 9.77 13.35
CA GLU A 15 -22.39 10.11 12.12
C GLU A 15 -22.41 11.63 11.90
N VAL A 16 -21.24 12.20 11.55
CA VAL A 16 -21.11 13.58 11.04
C VAL A 16 -20.54 13.49 9.63
N SER A 17 -21.26 14.07 8.68
CA SER A 17 -20.96 14.14 7.24
C SER A 17 -20.37 15.51 6.89
N TYR A 18 -19.31 15.53 6.08
CA TYR A 18 -18.86 16.74 5.38
C TYR A 18 -18.65 16.40 3.89
N GLU A 19 -19.07 17.33 3.05
CA GLU A 19 -19.14 17.22 1.59
C GLU A 19 -17.99 18.03 0.96
N ILE A 20 -17.24 17.41 0.05
CA ILE A 20 -16.29 18.08 -0.82
C ILE A 20 -16.74 17.79 -2.25
N GLU A 21 -17.23 18.83 -2.92
CA GLU A 21 -17.45 18.83 -4.36
C GLU A 21 -16.09 18.78 -5.07
N GLU A 22 -15.90 17.81 -5.97
CA GLU A 22 -15.04 18.01 -7.12
C GLU A 22 -15.60 17.28 -8.35
N ASN A 23 -15.96 18.08 -9.35
CA ASN A 23 -16.36 17.67 -10.68
C ASN A 23 -15.25 16.88 -11.39
N PRO A 24 -15.53 15.71 -11.98
CA PRO A 24 -14.62 15.08 -12.92
C PRO A 24 -14.84 15.61 -14.34
N VAL A 25 -13.83 16.28 -14.90
CA VAL A 25 -13.69 16.47 -16.34
C VAL A 25 -13.42 15.12 -16.99
N GLN A 26 -14.26 14.76 -17.95
CA GLN A 26 -14.15 13.57 -18.79
C GLN A 26 -12.92 13.67 -19.69
N GLU A 27 -12.16 12.58 -19.81
CA GLU A 27 -11.49 12.26 -21.07
C GLU A 27 -11.48 10.74 -21.28
N GLU A 28 -12.33 10.32 -22.21
CA GLU A 28 -12.34 8.98 -22.75
C GLU A 28 -11.18 8.80 -23.73
N ILE A 29 -10.39 7.74 -23.57
CA ILE A 29 -9.69 7.14 -24.70
C ILE A 29 -9.82 5.62 -24.58
N ARG A 30 -10.85 5.09 -25.23
CA ARG A 30 -11.01 3.65 -25.47
C ARG A 30 -10.27 3.29 -26.75
N THR A 31 -9.19 2.51 -26.65
CA THR A 31 -8.64 1.82 -27.84
C THR A 31 -9.28 0.43 -27.92
N ASN A 32 -10.31 0.33 -28.77
CA ASN A 32 -10.86 -0.94 -29.22
C ASN A 32 -10.00 -1.41 -30.40
N VAL A 33 -9.17 -2.44 -30.23
CA VAL A 33 -8.49 -3.11 -31.34
C VAL A 33 -9.24 -4.42 -31.59
N GLN A 34 -10.08 -4.39 -32.61
CA GLN A 34 -10.76 -5.54 -33.17
C GLN A 34 -9.79 -6.25 -34.10
N GLU A 35 -9.47 -7.50 -33.79
CA GLU A 35 -8.63 -8.37 -34.61
C GLU A 35 -9.52 -8.98 -35.71
N GLU A 36 -9.51 -8.39 -36.90
CA GLU A 36 -10.11 -9.01 -38.10
C GLU A 36 -9.08 -9.94 -38.75
N THR A 37 -9.34 -11.23 -38.65
CA THR A 37 -8.74 -12.26 -39.49
C THR A 37 -9.26 -12.11 -40.92
N LEU A 38 -8.40 -11.70 -41.86
CA LEU A 38 -8.66 -11.79 -43.29
C LEU A 38 -7.79 -12.91 -43.90
N VAL A 39 -8.47 -13.95 -44.37
CA VAL A 39 -7.93 -14.97 -45.26
C VAL A 39 -8.43 -14.61 -46.66
N ASP A 40 -7.54 -14.21 -47.56
CA ASP A 40 -7.75 -14.48 -48.98
C ASP A 40 -6.42 -14.51 -49.75
N ASN A 41 -6.35 -15.42 -50.71
CA ASN A 41 -5.17 -15.91 -51.40
C ASN A 41 -5.05 -15.22 -52.77
N LYS A 42 -4.00 -14.41 -53.00
CA LYS A 42 -3.54 -13.98 -54.34
C LYS A 42 -2.04 -13.61 -54.36
N GLU A 43 -1.29 -14.40 -55.13
CA GLU A 43 -0.08 -14.09 -55.92
C GLU A 43 1.25 -13.63 -55.24
N GLN A 44 2.24 -14.53 -55.26
CA GLN A 44 3.57 -14.49 -54.63
C GLN A 44 4.58 -13.42 -55.15
N THR A 45 4.16 -12.39 -55.88
CA THR A 45 5.05 -11.28 -56.30
C THR A 45 4.78 -9.97 -55.56
N ASP A 46 3.65 -9.88 -54.84
CA ASP A 46 3.28 -8.72 -54.01
C ASP A 46 3.75 -8.85 -52.55
N GLU A 47 4.21 -10.04 -52.14
CA GLU A 47 4.61 -10.34 -50.76
C GLU A 47 5.78 -9.48 -50.25
N LEU A 48 6.72 -9.08 -51.13
CA LEU A 48 7.84 -8.22 -50.75
C LEU A 48 7.42 -6.76 -50.54
N ALA A 49 6.49 -6.27 -51.36
CA ALA A 49 5.96 -4.91 -51.25
C ALA A 49 5.10 -4.78 -49.99
N ASP A 50 4.21 -5.75 -49.76
CA ASP A 50 3.36 -5.84 -48.57
C ASP A 50 4.14 -6.00 -47.27
N TYR A 51 5.23 -6.77 -47.27
CA TYR A 51 6.13 -6.86 -46.12
C TYR A 51 6.78 -5.51 -45.81
N SER A 52 7.24 -4.77 -46.83
CA SER A 52 7.84 -3.45 -46.67
C SER A 52 6.85 -2.44 -46.08
N ASP A 53 5.58 -2.51 -46.48
CA ASP A 53 4.54 -1.61 -46.01
C ASP A 53 4.06 -1.94 -44.59
N ASN A 54 4.00 -3.23 -44.23
CA ASN A 54 3.74 -3.66 -42.86
C ASN A 54 4.86 -3.26 -41.89
N VAL A 55 6.13 -3.34 -42.32
CA VAL A 55 7.27 -2.87 -41.52
C VAL A 55 7.22 -1.34 -41.35
N LYS A 56 6.95 -0.57 -42.40
CA LYS A 56 6.78 0.90 -42.31
C LYS A 56 5.65 1.28 -41.35
N LYS A 57 4.48 0.62 -41.44
CA LYS A 57 3.34 0.82 -40.54
C LYS A 57 3.74 0.55 -39.08
N ARG A 58 4.44 -0.55 -38.81
CA ARG A 58 4.90 -0.89 -37.46
C ARG A 58 5.94 0.11 -36.94
N ILE A 59 6.88 0.56 -37.77
CA ILE A 59 7.87 1.59 -37.40
C ILE A 59 7.16 2.90 -37.05
N ASN A 60 6.18 3.31 -37.86
CA ASN A 60 5.39 4.52 -37.60
C ASN A 60 4.58 4.38 -36.30
N GLN A 61 3.97 3.22 -36.06
CA GLN A 61 3.26 2.94 -34.79
C GLN A 61 4.20 2.97 -33.58
N LEU A 62 5.37 2.34 -33.67
CA LEU A 62 6.35 2.34 -32.59
C LEU A 62 6.90 3.75 -32.35
N THR A 63 7.10 4.54 -33.40
CA THR A 63 7.54 5.94 -33.30
C THR A 63 6.46 6.80 -32.66
N ALA A 64 5.20 6.65 -33.06
CA ALA A 64 4.06 7.33 -32.46
C ALA A 64 3.90 6.97 -30.98
N LYS A 65 3.97 5.67 -30.64
CA LYS A 65 3.91 5.18 -29.26
C LYS A 65 5.08 5.72 -28.42
N ARG A 66 6.28 5.78 -28.98
CA ARG A 66 7.44 6.38 -28.30
C ARG A 66 7.24 7.87 -28.07
N LYS A 67 6.75 8.61 -29.06
CA LYS A 67 6.48 10.04 -28.93
C LYS A 67 5.43 10.30 -27.84
N GLN A 68 4.33 9.55 -27.86
CA GLN A 68 3.29 9.63 -26.83
C GLN A 68 3.84 9.30 -25.43
N ALA A 69 4.64 8.23 -25.30
CA ALA A 69 5.25 7.88 -24.02
C ALA A 69 6.22 8.96 -23.50
N LEU A 70 6.93 9.66 -24.40
CA LEU A 70 7.79 10.79 -24.04
C LEU A 70 6.98 12.01 -23.61
N GLU A 71 5.89 12.32 -24.30
CA GLU A 71 4.96 13.40 -23.94
C GLU A 71 4.29 13.13 -22.59
N GLU A 72 3.84 11.90 -22.35
CA GLU A 72 3.27 11.47 -21.08
C GLU A 72 4.30 11.53 -19.94
N ALA A 73 5.53 11.09 -20.18
CA ALA A 73 6.61 11.19 -19.20
C ALA A 73 6.96 12.65 -18.86
N ASP A 74 7.02 13.54 -19.86
CA ASP A 74 7.27 14.97 -19.65
C ASP A 74 6.12 15.63 -18.87
N ALA A 75 4.87 15.30 -19.20
CA ALA A 75 3.69 15.77 -18.46
C ALA A 75 3.71 15.29 -16.99
N ALA A 76 4.06 14.03 -16.75
CA ALA A 76 4.17 13.48 -15.40
C ALA A 76 5.29 14.16 -14.58
N VAL A 77 6.45 14.42 -15.20
CA VAL A 77 7.55 15.14 -14.54
C VAL A 77 7.15 16.58 -14.21
N LYS A 78 6.50 17.29 -15.12
CA LYS A 78 6.00 18.65 -14.89
C LYS A 78 4.98 18.68 -13.75
N TYR A 79 4.03 17.75 -13.73
CA TYR A 79 3.07 17.63 -12.65
C TYR A 79 3.76 17.35 -11.31
N ALA A 80 4.72 16.42 -11.27
CA ALA A 80 5.48 16.12 -10.05
C ALA A 80 6.29 17.34 -9.56
N GLN A 81 6.90 18.10 -10.46
CA GLN A 81 7.60 19.35 -10.12
C GLN A 81 6.63 20.40 -9.57
N GLN A 82 5.46 20.57 -10.19
CA GLN A 82 4.43 21.49 -9.71
C GLN A 82 3.94 21.09 -8.30
N GLN A 83 3.66 19.81 -8.09
CA GLN A 83 3.25 19.28 -6.78
C GLN A 83 4.35 19.44 -5.72
N LYS A 84 5.63 19.25 -6.09
CA LYS A 84 6.75 19.53 -5.20
C LYS A 84 6.80 21.02 -4.83
N ALA A 85 6.70 21.90 -5.81
CA ALA A 85 6.71 23.35 -5.59
C ALA A 85 5.53 23.82 -4.71
N GLU A 86 4.34 23.25 -4.91
CA GLU A 86 3.17 23.52 -4.08
C GLU A 86 3.37 23.03 -2.64
N ASN A 87 3.88 21.82 -2.45
CA ASN A 87 4.21 21.30 -1.13
C ASN A 87 5.25 22.17 -0.42
N ASP A 88 6.28 22.61 -1.13
CA ASP A 88 7.32 23.48 -0.56
C ASP A 88 6.76 24.85 -0.19
N LYS A 89 5.86 25.42 -1.01
CA LYS A 89 5.13 26.65 -0.70
C LYS A 89 4.24 26.49 0.54
N LEU A 90 3.47 25.41 0.63
CA LEU A 90 2.62 25.12 1.79
C LEU A 90 3.45 24.96 3.07
N LYS A 91 4.59 24.24 3.00
CA LYS A 91 5.53 24.12 4.12
C LYS A 91 6.09 25.47 4.56
N GLN A 92 6.42 26.35 3.62
CA GLN A 92 6.88 27.71 3.95
C GLN A 92 5.77 28.56 4.59
N GLN A 93 4.54 28.47 4.09
CA GLN A 93 3.40 29.17 4.68
C GLN A 93 3.10 28.69 6.09
N LEU A 94 3.19 27.38 6.34
CA LEU A 94 3.00 26.78 7.65
C LEU A 94 4.09 27.23 8.63
N ASP A 95 5.36 27.21 8.22
CA ASP A 95 6.48 27.69 9.06
C ASP A 95 6.34 29.20 9.39
N ALA A 96 5.91 30.01 8.43
CA ALA A 96 5.64 31.42 8.66
C ALA A 96 4.46 31.64 9.64
N LEU A 97 3.39 30.85 9.50
CA LEU A 97 2.24 30.88 10.39
C LEU A 97 2.62 30.48 11.82
N ASP A 98 3.38 29.38 11.98
CA ASP A 98 3.85 28.90 13.27
C ASP A 98 4.71 29.94 13.98
N LYS A 99 5.65 30.57 13.25
CA LYS A 99 6.47 31.66 13.79
C LYS A 99 5.65 32.88 14.19
N GLY A 100 4.70 33.29 13.34
CA GLY A 100 3.78 34.38 13.64
C GLY A 100 2.96 34.10 14.92
N TYR A 101 2.37 32.91 15.00
CA TYR A 101 1.58 32.49 16.15
C TYR A 101 2.40 32.46 17.45
N ILE A 102 3.59 31.87 17.43
CA ILE A 102 4.49 31.83 18.60
C ILE A 102 4.87 33.25 19.05
N ASN A 103 5.20 34.15 18.11
CA ASN A 103 5.57 35.52 18.43
C ASN A 103 4.39 36.32 19.02
N GLU A 104 3.22 36.27 18.41
CA GLU A 104 2.02 36.95 18.91
C GLU A 104 1.63 36.45 20.31
N TYR A 105 1.70 35.14 20.51
CA TYR A 105 1.40 34.54 21.80
C TYR A 105 2.45 34.88 22.85
N THR A 106 3.74 34.91 22.49
CA THR A 106 4.82 35.38 23.38
C THR A 106 4.55 36.82 23.84
N ASN A 107 4.27 37.73 22.91
CA ASN A 107 3.98 39.13 23.21
C ASN A 107 2.74 39.28 24.10
N ARG A 108 1.71 38.45 23.89
CA ARG A 108 0.51 38.44 24.73
C ARG A 108 0.82 38.00 26.16
N VAL A 109 1.56 36.90 26.32
CA VAL A 109 1.93 36.38 27.66
C VAL A 109 2.80 37.39 28.40
N GLU A 110 3.77 38.01 27.71
CA GLU A 110 4.64 39.05 28.28
C GLU A 110 3.83 40.30 28.70
N SER A 111 2.91 40.76 27.85
CA SER A 111 2.03 41.88 28.20
C SER A 111 1.11 41.56 29.40
N GLN A 112 0.62 40.33 29.50
CA GLN A 112 -0.17 39.89 30.66
C GLN A 112 0.68 39.78 31.92
N GLU A 113 1.94 39.33 31.80
CA GLU A 113 2.90 39.26 32.90
C GLU A 113 3.17 40.66 33.46
N ASP A 114 3.48 41.63 32.60
CA ASP A 114 3.68 43.04 32.97
C ASP A 114 2.45 43.64 33.70
N GLN A 115 1.24 43.28 33.25
CA GLN A 115 0.00 43.74 33.88
C GLN A 115 -0.18 43.13 35.27
N VAL A 116 0.13 41.84 35.42
CA VAL A 116 0.01 41.13 36.70
C VAL A 116 1.09 41.57 37.68
N GLU A 117 2.30 41.88 37.22
CA GLU A 117 3.36 42.47 38.04
C GLU A 117 2.95 43.84 38.60
N LYS A 118 2.35 44.71 37.77
CA LYS A 118 1.80 45.98 38.22
C LYS A 118 0.69 45.78 39.25
N LEU A 119 -0.23 44.86 39.01
CA LEU A 119 -1.31 44.54 39.94
C LEU A 119 -0.78 43.99 41.28
N PHE A 120 0.24 43.13 41.23
CA PHE A 120 0.89 42.61 42.42
C PHE A 120 1.57 43.73 43.22
N LYS A 121 2.28 44.63 42.54
CA LYS A 121 2.92 45.79 43.17
C LYS A 121 1.91 46.72 43.82
N GLU A 122 0.82 47.05 43.13
CA GLU A 122 -0.27 47.87 43.69
C GLU A 122 -0.91 47.18 44.91
N ALA A 123 -1.19 45.88 44.83
CA ALA A 123 -1.75 45.12 45.95
C ALA A 123 -0.80 45.06 47.15
N HIS A 124 0.51 44.96 46.89
CA HIS A 124 1.55 44.99 47.92
C HIS A 124 1.64 46.36 48.60
N GLU A 125 1.64 47.44 47.83
CA GLU A 125 1.64 48.82 48.36
C GLU A 125 0.35 49.13 49.14
N ALA A 126 -0.80 48.58 48.72
CA ALA A 126 -2.07 48.71 49.42
C ALA A 126 -2.23 47.77 50.63
N GLY A 127 -1.30 46.82 50.84
CA GLY A 127 -1.39 45.80 51.89
C GLY A 127 -2.55 44.80 51.72
N ASP A 128 -3.08 44.64 50.50
CA ASP A 128 -4.20 43.73 50.20
C ASP A 128 -3.68 42.31 49.95
N ALA A 129 -3.63 41.50 51.02
CA ALA A 129 -3.17 40.12 50.99
C ALA A 129 -3.97 39.22 50.02
N LYS A 130 -5.26 39.51 49.79
CA LYS A 130 -6.09 38.72 48.90
C LYS A 130 -5.69 38.97 47.44
N LYS A 131 -5.57 40.23 47.05
CA LYS A 131 -5.12 40.59 45.68
C LYS A 131 -3.69 40.14 45.41
N MET A 132 -2.80 40.19 46.41
CA MET A 132 -1.45 39.63 46.28
C MET A 132 -1.47 38.13 45.95
N ALA A 133 -2.28 37.34 46.67
CA ALA A 133 -2.40 35.90 46.42
C ALA A 133 -3.02 35.60 45.04
N GLU A 134 -4.01 36.39 44.60
CA GLU A 134 -4.60 36.26 43.26
C GLU A 134 -3.60 36.60 42.16
N ALA A 135 -2.84 37.68 42.29
CA ALA A 135 -1.81 38.05 41.32
C ALA A 135 -0.69 37.00 41.25
N GLN A 136 -0.25 36.45 42.39
CA GLN A 136 0.71 35.33 42.42
C GLN A 136 0.18 34.09 41.69
N LYS A 137 -1.12 33.76 41.85
CA LYS A 137 -1.74 32.64 41.15
C LYS A 137 -1.78 32.85 39.64
N ILE A 138 -2.04 34.07 39.18
CA ILE A 138 -2.02 34.40 37.76
C ILE A 138 -0.59 34.35 37.22
N MET A 139 0.38 34.92 37.95
CA MET A 139 1.80 34.89 37.59
C MET A 139 2.31 33.45 37.45
N ALA A 140 1.93 32.54 38.36
CA ALA A 140 2.29 31.12 38.25
C ALA A 140 1.70 30.44 37.00
N ARG A 141 0.47 30.81 36.59
CA ARG A 141 -0.13 30.30 35.35
C ARG A 141 0.60 30.82 34.12
N LEU A 142 0.89 32.12 34.09
CA LEU A 142 1.65 32.76 33.01
C LEU A 142 3.06 32.19 32.88
N ALA A 143 3.73 31.86 34.00
CA ALA A 143 5.04 31.22 33.98
C ALA A 143 5.02 29.84 33.28
N VAL A 144 3.99 29.03 33.54
CA VAL A 144 3.80 27.73 32.85
C VAL A 144 3.54 27.95 31.36
N GLU A 145 2.74 28.96 31.02
CA GLU A 145 2.40 29.30 29.65
C GLU A 145 3.63 29.78 28.86
N LYS A 146 4.45 30.65 29.47
CA LYS A 146 5.74 31.10 28.95
C LYS A 146 6.71 29.95 28.71
N GLU A 147 6.81 29.00 29.63
CA GLU A 147 7.66 27.83 29.46
C GLU A 147 7.20 26.94 28.31
N ARG A 148 5.88 26.73 28.15
CA ARG A 148 5.32 25.98 27.00
C ARG A 148 5.72 26.62 25.68
N VAL A 149 5.62 27.94 25.59
CA VAL A 149 6.00 28.70 24.38
C VAL A 149 7.48 28.59 24.11
N ARG A 150 8.31 28.71 25.15
CA ARG A 150 9.76 28.55 25.04
C ARG A 150 10.14 27.18 24.49
N VAL A 151 9.53 26.12 25.02
CA VAL A 151 9.73 24.74 24.54
C VAL A 151 9.26 24.58 23.10
N GLN A 152 8.10 25.13 22.73
CA GLN A 152 7.57 25.06 21.37
C GLN A 152 8.46 25.82 20.37
N LYS A 153 8.95 27.00 20.75
CA LYS A 153 9.92 27.78 19.98
C LYS A 153 11.23 27.01 19.78
N ALA A 154 11.79 26.45 20.85
CA ALA A 154 13.01 25.65 20.76
C ALA A 154 12.84 24.42 19.85
N ARG A 155 11.67 23.77 19.88
CA ARG A 155 11.35 22.65 19.00
C ARG A 155 11.24 23.07 17.54
N SER A 156 10.62 24.21 17.26
CA SER A 156 10.52 24.79 15.91
C SER A 156 11.92 25.15 15.37
N GLU A 157 12.77 25.76 16.19
CA GLU A 157 14.15 26.11 15.83
C GLU A 157 15.01 24.86 15.58
N GLN A 158 14.86 23.80 16.40
CA GLN A 158 15.53 22.53 16.17
C GLN A 158 15.07 21.83 14.90
N ALA A 159 13.77 21.86 14.59
CA ALA A 159 13.23 21.32 13.34
C ALA A 159 13.72 22.10 12.11
N ALA A 160 14.03 23.39 12.26
CA ALA A 160 14.63 24.20 11.20
C ALA A 160 16.13 23.93 11.01
N GLN A 161 16.84 23.55 12.09
CA GLN A 161 18.29 23.27 12.07
C GLN A 161 18.65 21.83 11.72
N GLN A 162 17.74 20.88 11.93
CA GLN A 162 17.92 19.55 11.35
C GLN A 162 17.89 19.70 9.83
N PRO A 163 18.91 19.20 9.10
CA PRO A 163 18.80 19.04 7.67
C PRO A 163 17.49 18.29 7.45
N LYS A 164 16.58 18.89 6.68
CA LYS A 164 15.55 18.12 5.99
C LYS A 164 16.34 17.17 5.11
N GLU A 165 16.72 16.01 5.64
CA GLU A 165 16.91 14.84 4.83
C GLU A 165 15.60 14.76 4.08
N GLU A 166 15.62 15.18 2.82
CA GLU A 166 14.62 14.77 1.87
C GLU A 166 14.58 13.26 2.08
N THR A 167 13.53 12.78 2.75
CA THR A 167 13.13 11.40 2.62
C THR A 167 12.64 11.31 1.17
N GLN A 168 13.60 11.32 0.24
CA GLN A 168 13.48 10.63 -1.01
C GLN A 168 13.15 9.21 -0.58
N GLN A 169 11.87 8.92 -0.48
CA GLN A 169 11.38 7.60 -0.79
C GLN A 169 11.72 7.39 -2.26
N GLN A 170 13.02 7.17 -2.54
CA GLN A 170 13.40 6.38 -3.68
C GLN A 170 12.61 5.08 -3.53
N PRO A 171 11.90 4.61 -4.56
CA PRO A 171 11.38 3.25 -4.52
C PRO A 171 12.58 2.36 -4.22
N GLN A 172 12.54 1.76 -3.04
CA GLN A 172 13.58 0.91 -2.51
C GLN A 172 13.72 -0.26 -3.49
N LYS A 173 14.63 -0.13 -4.46
CA LYS A 173 15.19 -1.29 -5.13
C LYS A 173 15.79 -2.11 -4.01
N GLN A 174 15.18 -3.26 -3.73
CA GLN A 174 15.76 -4.29 -2.90
C GLN A 174 17.20 -4.46 -3.39
N GLN A 175 18.17 -3.99 -2.59
CA GLN A 175 19.56 -4.32 -2.82
C GLN A 175 19.64 -5.84 -2.75
N PRO A 176 20.27 -6.53 -3.71
CA PRO A 176 20.62 -7.93 -3.52
C PRO A 176 21.45 -7.99 -2.25
N GLN A 177 20.88 -8.64 -1.24
CA GLN A 177 21.52 -8.89 0.02
C GLN A 177 22.87 -9.53 -0.29
N LYS A 178 23.93 -8.96 0.31
CA LYS A 178 25.30 -9.45 0.23
C LYS A 178 25.25 -10.96 0.40
N VAL A 179 25.67 -11.70 -0.63
CA VAL A 179 25.82 -13.15 -0.56
C VAL A 179 26.95 -13.41 0.44
N GLU A 180 26.60 -13.50 1.73
CA GLU A 180 27.30 -14.42 2.63
C GLU A 180 27.47 -15.73 1.86
N ASP A 181 28.70 -16.27 1.85
CA ASP A 181 29.04 -17.51 1.15
C ASP A 181 27.91 -18.53 1.31
N LEU A 182 27.16 -18.72 0.22
CA LEU A 182 26.00 -19.60 0.21
C LEU A 182 26.47 -20.96 0.70
N ASP A 183 25.88 -21.45 1.78
CA ASP A 183 26.18 -22.77 2.36
C ASP A 183 26.34 -23.79 1.21
N PRO A 184 27.46 -24.54 1.13
CA PRO A 184 27.68 -25.54 0.09
C PRO A 184 26.49 -26.50 -0.09
N LYS A 185 25.73 -26.78 0.98
CA LYS A 185 24.51 -27.61 0.93
C LYS A 185 23.35 -26.88 0.26
N LEU A 186 23.14 -25.61 0.59
CA LEU A 186 22.13 -24.76 -0.06
C LEU A 186 22.41 -24.65 -1.56
N GLN A 187 23.68 -24.47 -1.94
CA GLN A 187 24.08 -24.42 -3.35
C GLN A 187 23.73 -25.71 -4.11
N ARG A 188 23.98 -26.88 -3.49
CA ARG A 188 23.61 -28.18 -4.06
C ARG A 188 22.09 -28.31 -4.19
N TRP A 189 21.36 -27.99 -3.14
CA TRP A 189 19.90 -28.07 -3.14
C TRP A 189 19.26 -27.16 -4.20
N MET A 190 19.75 -25.92 -4.37
CA MET A 190 19.28 -25.02 -5.43
C MET A 190 19.62 -25.53 -6.82
N LYS A 191 20.77 -26.18 -7.00
CA LYS A 191 21.15 -26.79 -8.29
C LYS A 191 20.18 -27.90 -8.70
N ASP A 192 19.76 -28.71 -7.73
CA ASP A 192 18.80 -29.79 -7.94
C ASP A 192 17.36 -29.26 -8.10
N ASN A 193 17.08 -28.07 -7.55
CA ASN A 193 15.78 -27.41 -7.56
C ASN A 193 15.79 -26.10 -8.36
N GLN A 194 15.97 -26.18 -9.69
CA GLN A 194 16.05 -25.00 -10.57
C GLN A 194 14.79 -24.11 -10.60
N TRP A 195 13.66 -24.63 -10.11
CA TRP A 195 12.43 -23.86 -9.92
C TRP A 195 12.58 -22.79 -8.83
N PHE A 196 13.49 -22.96 -7.88
CA PHE A 196 13.74 -21.99 -6.81
C PHE A 196 14.40 -20.73 -7.39
N GLY A 197 13.77 -19.58 -7.17
CA GLY A 197 14.15 -18.28 -7.77
C GLY A 197 13.56 -18.02 -9.16
N SER A 198 13.28 -19.07 -9.95
CA SER A 198 12.68 -18.94 -11.29
C SER A 198 11.15 -18.90 -11.26
N ASP A 199 10.52 -19.77 -10.46
CA ASP A 199 9.07 -19.80 -10.25
C ASP A 199 8.75 -19.08 -8.93
N MET A 200 8.23 -17.85 -9.01
CA MET A 200 7.92 -17.04 -7.82
C MET A 200 6.89 -17.70 -6.91
N VAL A 201 5.96 -18.50 -7.45
CA VAL A 201 4.92 -19.17 -6.66
C VAL A 201 5.54 -20.30 -5.84
N MET A 202 6.34 -21.14 -6.47
CA MET A 202 7.03 -22.23 -5.77
C MET A 202 8.09 -21.69 -4.79
N THR A 203 8.79 -20.62 -5.15
CA THR A 203 9.77 -19.97 -4.28
C THR A 203 9.11 -19.36 -3.03
N GLY A 204 7.99 -18.65 -3.20
CA GLY A 204 7.22 -18.11 -2.08
C GLY A 204 6.65 -19.22 -1.18
N ALA A 205 6.18 -20.32 -1.77
CA ALA A 205 5.73 -21.48 -0.99
C ALA A 205 6.87 -22.14 -0.20
N ALA A 206 8.05 -22.29 -0.81
CA ALA A 206 9.23 -22.80 -0.11
C ALA A 206 9.66 -21.88 1.06
N GLN A 207 9.57 -20.56 0.89
CA GLN A 207 9.80 -19.59 1.98
C GLN A 207 8.76 -19.68 3.11
N GLY A 208 7.49 -19.96 2.76
CA GLY A 208 6.45 -20.23 3.75
C GLY A 208 6.72 -21.53 4.53
N LEU A 209 7.12 -22.59 3.83
CA LEU A 209 7.52 -23.86 4.45
C LEU A 209 8.75 -23.70 5.35
N HIS A 210 9.73 -22.89 4.94
CA HIS A 210 10.89 -22.55 5.76
C HIS A 210 10.47 -21.94 7.11
N GLN A 211 9.57 -20.94 7.08
CA GLN A 211 9.07 -20.30 8.30
C GLN A 211 8.35 -21.29 9.22
N GLN A 212 7.61 -22.24 8.64
CA GLN A 212 6.94 -23.28 9.43
C GLN A 212 7.94 -24.28 10.02
N LEU A 213 8.87 -24.79 9.22
CA LEU A 213 9.86 -25.79 9.63
C LEU A 213 10.81 -25.25 10.70
N VAL A 214 11.36 -24.06 10.50
CA VAL A 214 12.30 -23.44 11.45
C VAL A 214 11.56 -22.85 12.65
N GLY A 215 10.45 -22.13 12.41
CA GLY A 215 9.75 -21.39 13.45
C GLY A 215 8.83 -22.25 14.33
N SER A 216 8.10 -23.20 13.74
CA SER A 216 7.10 -24.01 14.47
C SER A 216 7.62 -25.39 14.85
N GLU A 217 8.41 -26.01 13.97
CA GLU A 217 8.86 -27.40 14.12
C GLU A 217 10.31 -27.52 14.59
N GLY A 218 11.04 -26.40 14.66
CA GLY A 218 12.39 -26.33 15.24
C GLY A 218 13.47 -27.00 14.41
N PHE A 219 13.27 -27.18 13.11
CA PHE A 219 14.30 -27.74 12.23
C PHE A 219 15.49 -26.78 12.07
N ASP A 220 16.70 -27.34 12.06
CA ASP A 220 17.92 -26.57 11.76
C ASP A 220 18.01 -26.30 10.24
N PRO A 221 18.02 -25.01 9.81
CA PRO A 221 18.06 -24.64 8.40
C PRO A 221 19.35 -25.04 7.66
N THR A 222 20.39 -25.51 8.37
CA THR A 222 21.66 -25.98 7.79
C THR A 222 21.79 -27.51 7.75
N SER A 223 20.79 -28.21 8.28
CA SER A 223 20.74 -29.68 8.32
C SER A 223 20.28 -30.27 6.98
N GLU A 224 20.73 -31.49 6.68
CA GLU A 224 20.29 -32.23 5.48
C GLU A 224 18.83 -32.71 5.60
N ASP A 225 18.40 -32.99 6.82
CA ASP A 225 17.02 -33.37 7.15
C ASP A 225 16.04 -32.23 6.81
N TYR A 226 16.43 -30.98 7.05
CA TYR A 226 15.64 -29.81 6.67
C TYR A 226 15.38 -29.79 5.15
N TYR A 227 16.41 -29.89 4.32
CA TYR A 227 16.25 -29.83 2.86
C TYR A 227 15.42 -30.99 2.30
N THR A 228 15.52 -32.16 2.93
CA THR A 228 14.73 -33.35 2.58
C THR A 228 13.25 -33.13 2.87
N GLU A 229 12.91 -32.56 4.03
CA GLU A 229 11.51 -32.26 4.38
C GLU A 229 10.93 -31.10 3.57
N VAL A 230 11.75 -30.11 3.21
CA VAL A 230 11.33 -29.05 2.27
C VAL A 230 10.95 -29.66 0.92
N ASP A 231 11.78 -30.52 0.33
CA ASP A 231 11.49 -31.12 -0.98
C ASP A 231 10.25 -32.03 -0.93
N LYS A 232 10.12 -32.85 0.12
CA LYS A 232 8.94 -33.70 0.34
C LYS A 232 7.65 -32.89 0.40
N ARG A 233 7.62 -31.82 1.21
CA ARG A 233 6.44 -30.95 1.30
C ARG A 233 6.19 -30.14 0.03
N MET A 234 7.25 -29.78 -0.71
CA MET A 234 7.09 -29.12 -2.01
C MET A 234 6.46 -30.07 -3.03
N ARG A 235 6.84 -31.35 -3.04
CA ARG A 235 6.22 -32.39 -3.89
C ARG A 235 4.76 -32.66 -3.52
N ASP A 236 4.44 -32.66 -2.23
CA ASP A 236 3.07 -32.84 -1.73
C ASP A 236 2.18 -31.63 -2.06
N ASN A 237 2.70 -30.41 -1.95
CA ASN A 237 1.94 -29.18 -2.25
C ASN A 237 1.83 -28.92 -3.76
N PHE A 238 2.81 -29.35 -4.55
CA PHE A 238 2.85 -29.12 -6.00
C PHE A 238 3.01 -30.42 -6.80
N PRO A 239 2.11 -31.41 -6.64
CA PRO A 239 2.27 -32.72 -7.29
C PRO A 239 2.34 -32.58 -8.81
N ASN A 240 1.59 -31.63 -9.39
CA ASN A 240 1.58 -31.36 -10.83
C ASN A 240 2.90 -30.80 -11.37
N LYS A 241 3.76 -30.22 -10.52
CA LYS A 241 5.04 -29.61 -10.91
C LYS A 241 6.21 -30.58 -10.82
N PHE A 242 6.07 -31.63 -10.01
CA PHE A 242 7.08 -32.67 -9.77
C PHE A 242 6.73 -34.02 -10.42
N GLN A 243 5.64 -34.10 -11.16
CA GLN A 243 5.34 -35.25 -12.00
C GLN A 243 6.28 -35.26 -13.21
N ASP A 244 7.28 -36.14 -13.17
CA ASP A 244 7.96 -36.56 -14.39
C ASP A 244 6.92 -37.09 -15.38
N LYS A 245 7.12 -36.78 -16.66
CA LYS A 245 6.27 -37.19 -17.79
C LYS A 245 6.14 -38.72 -17.86
N ARG A 246 5.33 -39.31 -16.99
CA ARG A 246 4.90 -40.69 -17.10
C ARG A 246 3.90 -40.72 -18.24
N SER A 247 4.31 -41.37 -19.33
CA SER A 247 3.48 -41.69 -20.48
C SER A 247 2.12 -42.18 -20.01
N ASN A 248 1.09 -41.50 -20.49
CA ASN A 248 -0.33 -41.80 -20.38
C ASN A 248 -0.61 -43.31 -20.43
N VAL A 249 -0.85 -43.94 -19.26
CA VAL A 249 -1.42 -45.29 -19.22
C VAL A 249 -2.93 -45.14 -19.38
N GLN A 250 -3.41 -45.57 -20.54
CA GLN A 250 -4.82 -45.64 -20.89
C GLN A 250 -5.52 -46.64 -19.96
N THR A 251 -6.19 -46.15 -18.92
CA THR A 251 -7.12 -46.96 -18.13
C THR A 251 -8.46 -47.04 -18.85
N VAL A 252 -8.75 -48.22 -19.40
CA VAL A 252 -10.08 -48.61 -19.88
C VAL A 252 -11.03 -48.81 -18.70
N ALA A 253 -12.21 -48.19 -18.78
CA ALA A 253 -13.25 -48.26 -17.78
C ALA A 253 -14.00 -49.61 -17.84
N PRO A 254 -14.38 -50.21 -16.69
CA PRO A 254 -15.47 -51.17 -16.66
C PRO A 254 -16.82 -50.43 -16.56
N ALA A 255 -17.81 -50.98 -17.25
CA ALA A 255 -19.16 -50.44 -17.36
C ALA A 255 -20.02 -50.69 -16.10
N SER A 256 -20.63 -49.61 -15.57
CA SER A 256 -21.97 -49.45 -14.93
C SER A 256 -22.40 -50.40 -13.78
N PRO A 257 -23.48 -50.11 -12.98
CA PRO A 257 -24.47 -49.03 -13.09
C PRO A 257 -24.80 -48.27 -11.78
N SER A 258 -25.47 -47.12 -11.95
CA SER A 258 -26.46 -46.49 -11.05
C SER A 258 -26.12 -46.22 -9.58
N GLY A 259 -26.06 -44.92 -9.24
CA GLY A 259 -26.21 -44.43 -7.87
C GLY A 259 -26.44 -42.92 -7.86
N GLN A 260 -27.71 -42.50 -7.83
CA GLN A 260 -28.11 -41.12 -7.64
C GLN A 260 -27.58 -40.58 -6.30
N ILE A 261 -26.75 -39.54 -6.33
CA ILE A 261 -26.58 -38.64 -5.20
C ILE A 261 -26.53 -37.21 -5.73
N LYS A 262 -27.63 -36.49 -5.52
CA LYS A 262 -27.74 -35.05 -5.77
C LYS A 262 -26.76 -34.33 -4.83
N SER A 263 -25.75 -33.68 -5.40
CA SER A 263 -24.82 -32.84 -4.66
C SER A 263 -24.64 -31.54 -5.44
N GLY A 264 -25.12 -30.44 -4.85
CA GLY A 264 -25.23 -29.13 -5.47
C GLY A 264 -23.90 -28.62 -6.03
N ARG A 265 -23.93 -28.24 -7.30
CA ARG A 265 -22.86 -27.54 -8.01
C ARG A 265 -22.50 -26.26 -7.26
N LYS A 266 -21.39 -26.25 -6.52
CA LYS A 266 -20.84 -25.03 -5.91
C LYS A 266 -20.40 -24.11 -7.06
N LYS A 267 -21.14 -23.03 -7.30
CA LYS A 267 -20.76 -21.99 -8.26
C LYS A 267 -19.60 -21.18 -7.66
N THR A 268 -18.39 -21.44 -8.13
CA THR A 268 -17.21 -20.59 -7.85
C THR A 268 -17.21 -19.44 -8.85
N VAL A 269 -17.24 -18.20 -8.36
CA VAL A 269 -17.18 -17.00 -9.22
C VAL A 269 -15.77 -16.42 -9.14
N GLN A 270 -15.11 -16.31 -10.29
CA GLN A 270 -13.79 -15.71 -10.40
C GLN A 270 -13.95 -14.21 -10.67
N LEU A 271 -13.39 -13.39 -9.79
CA LEU A 271 -13.38 -11.94 -9.94
C LEU A 271 -12.24 -11.52 -10.88
N THR A 272 -12.50 -10.58 -11.78
CA THR A 272 -11.43 -10.00 -12.62
C THR A 272 -10.50 -9.11 -11.78
N PRO A 273 -9.22 -8.92 -12.16
CA PRO A 273 -8.29 -8.07 -11.40
C PRO A 273 -8.82 -6.63 -11.15
N GLY A 274 -9.59 -6.07 -12.09
CA GLY A 274 -10.23 -4.77 -11.92
C GLY A 274 -11.37 -4.76 -10.89
N GLN A 275 -12.13 -5.86 -10.79
CA GLN A 275 -13.17 -6.05 -9.77
C GLN A 275 -12.58 -6.19 -8.36
N VAL A 276 -11.44 -6.87 -8.24
CA VAL A 276 -10.67 -6.98 -6.98
C VAL A 276 -10.13 -5.60 -6.57
N ALA A 277 -9.56 -4.84 -7.50
CA ALA A 277 -9.08 -3.48 -7.24
C ALA A 277 -10.23 -2.53 -6.83
N PHE A 278 -11.40 -2.66 -7.46
CA PHE A 278 -12.60 -1.89 -7.11
C PHE A 278 -13.10 -2.20 -5.69
N ALA A 279 -13.22 -3.49 -5.35
CA ALA A 279 -13.65 -3.91 -4.01
C ALA A 279 -12.69 -3.41 -2.92
N ASN A 280 -11.37 -3.50 -3.15
CA ASN A 280 -10.36 -3.00 -2.23
C ASN A 280 -10.39 -1.47 -2.12
N LYS A 281 -10.57 -0.74 -3.24
CA LYS A 281 -10.68 0.72 -3.25
C LYS A 281 -11.92 1.23 -2.50
N MET A 282 -13.03 0.50 -2.59
CA MET A 282 -14.29 0.80 -1.91
C MET A 282 -14.37 0.21 -0.49
N LYS A 283 -13.31 -0.46 -0.01
CA LYS A 283 -13.26 -1.18 1.27
C LYS A 283 -14.42 -2.19 1.45
N ILE A 284 -14.87 -2.80 0.36
CA ILE A 284 -15.92 -3.82 0.37
C ILE A 284 -15.23 -5.20 0.48
N PRO A 285 -15.61 -6.06 1.43
CA PRO A 285 -15.08 -7.42 1.50
C PRO A 285 -15.28 -8.18 0.19
N LEU A 286 -14.20 -8.77 -0.33
CA LEU A 286 -14.16 -9.47 -1.62
C LEU A 286 -15.25 -10.55 -1.74
N GLU A 287 -15.56 -11.24 -0.64
CA GLU A 287 -16.62 -12.24 -0.56
C GLU A 287 -18.02 -11.67 -0.83
N LYS A 288 -18.31 -10.48 -0.25
CA LYS A 288 -19.61 -9.81 -0.44
C LYS A 288 -19.74 -9.29 -1.87
N TYR A 289 -18.65 -8.75 -2.42
CA TYR A 289 -18.63 -8.26 -3.79
C TYR A 289 -18.81 -9.41 -4.80
N ALA A 290 -18.08 -10.53 -4.64
CA ALA A 290 -18.24 -11.72 -5.47
C ALA A 290 -19.68 -12.26 -5.48
N LYS A 291 -20.34 -12.25 -4.31
CA LYS A 291 -21.72 -12.72 -4.17
C LYS A 291 -22.73 -11.85 -4.94
N GLU A 292 -22.54 -10.53 -4.95
CA GLU A 292 -23.45 -9.62 -5.66
C GLU A 292 -23.21 -9.64 -7.18
N VAL A 293 -21.95 -9.74 -7.62
CA VAL A 293 -21.61 -9.93 -9.04
C VAL A 293 -22.23 -11.23 -9.57
N ALA A 294 -22.08 -12.34 -8.83
CA ALA A 294 -22.68 -13.62 -9.18
C ALA A 294 -24.21 -13.55 -9.31
N LYS A 295 -24.86 -12.76 -8.45
CA LYS A 295 -26.32 -12.57 -8.44
C LYS A 295 -26.78 -11.74 -9.64
N ILE A 296 -26.00 -10.76 -10.07
CA ILE A 296 -26.27 -9.95 -11.26
C ILE A 296 -26.08 -10.78 -12.53
N GLU A 297 -25.02 -11.58 -12.62
CA GLU A 297 -24.77 -12.46 -13.76
C GLU A 297 -25.86 -13.53 -13.92
N ASN A 298 -26.29 -14.16 -12.82
CA ASN A 298 -27.40 -15.13 -12.85
C ASN A 298 -28.77 -14.50 -13.15
N ARG A 299 -28.91 -13.17 -13.06
CA ARG A 299 -30.14 -12.45 -13.44
C ARG A 299 -30.11 -11.98 -14.90
N ARG A 300 -28.91 -11.93 -15.51
CA ARG A 300 -28.72 -11.56 -16.92
C ARG A 300 -28.67 -12.76 -17.87
N ALA A 301 -28.37 -13.96 -17.36
CA ALA A 301 -28.48 -15.23 -18.07
C ALA A 301 -29.88 -15.83 -17.91
#